data_AF-A0A151I742-F1
#
_entry.id   AF-A0A151I742-F1
#
_cell.length_a   1.000
_cell.length_b   1.000
_cell.length_c   1.000
_cell.angle_alpha   90.00
_cell.angle_beta   90.00
_cell.angle_gamma   90.00
#
_symmetry.space_group_name_H-M   'P 1'
#
loop_
_entity.id
_entity.type
_entity.pdbx_description
1 polymer ?
#
loop_
_entity_poly.entity_id
_entity_poly.type
_entity_poly.pdbx_seq_one_letter_code
_entity_poly.pdbx_strand_id
1 'polypeptide(L)'
;MHATLLFVTDINSFTYSPTLQELALLNQVEELGNAIDIIQEEGLKYIAGYAASRFANKYNHLGTPTEMVVNPQNDWINYISKGRLISSSSELLEVAKIMNKEFQNYHGNFIQKSPGIFKIITDKVKEKIINTTIPREVLLCLIRTRTYIRVRIINKQISAENHKRKHNKKMSIFTNRRATTK
;
A
#
# COMPACT_ATOMS: atom_id res chain seq x y z
N MET A 1 43.51 -54.11 -1.55
CA MET A 1 42.58 -54.80 -0.62
C MET A 1 41.58 -53.79 -0.11
N HIS A 2 40.32 -54.21 -0.10
CA HIS A 2 39.11 -53.41 0.09
C HIS A 2 39.06 -52.64 1.41
N ALA A 3 38.61 -51.39 1.33
CA ALA A 3 37.90 -50.74 2.43
C ALA A 3 36.74 -49.94 1.84
N THR A 4 35.60 -50.62 1.71
CA THR A 4 34.31 -50.02 1.35
C THR A 4 33.86 -49.15 2.52
N LEU A 5 33.97 -47.82 2.38
CA LEU A 5 33.28 -46.88 3.27
C LEU A 5 31.83 -46.74 2.77
N LEU A 6 30.94 -47.54 3.36
CA LEU A 6 29.50 -47.31 3.27
C LEU A 6 29.19 -46.00 4.01
N PHE A 7 29.05 -44.91 3.25
CA PHE A 7 28.36 -43.73 3.75
C PHE A 7 26.88 -44.08 3.88
N VAL A 8 26.44 -44.32 5.12
CA VAL A 8 25.02 -44.31 5.47
C VAL A 8 24.55 -42.87 5.36
N THR A 9 24.00 -42.50 4.20
CA THR A 9 23.19 -41.31 4.07
C THR A 9 21.75 -41.67 4.45
N ASP A 10 21.47 -41.73 5.75
CA ASP A 10 20.08 -41.61 6.23
C ASP A 10 19.68 -40.14 6.09
N ILE A 11 19.48 -39.71 4.85
CA ILE A 11 18.63 -38.55 4.57
C ILE A 11 17.22 -39.11 4.66
N ASN A 12 16.68 -39.13 5.88
CA ASN A 12 15.23 -39.11 6.07
C ASN A 12 14.74 -37.81 5.43
N SER A 13 14.55 -37.82 4.11
CA SER A 13 13.71 -36.82 3.45
C SER A 13 12.32 -37.09 3.99
N PHE A 14 11.93 -36.34 5.01
CA PHE A 14 10.52 -36.20 5.33
C PHE A 14 9.87 -35.68 4.04
N THR A 15 9.26 -36.58 3.28
CA THR A 15 8.46 -36.24 2.11
C THR A 15 7.18 -35.63 2.66
N TYR A 16 7.26 -34.34 3.00
CA TYR A 16 6.09 -33.57 3.35
C TYR A 16 5.24 -33.43 2.08
N SER A 17 4.09 -34.09 2.08
CA SER A 17 3.04 -33.86 1.11
C SER A 17 1.97 -33.03 1.79
N PRO A 18 1.71 -31.79 1.33
CA PRO A 18 0.68 -30.96 1.92
C PRO A 18 -0.68 -31.63 1.79
N THR A 19 -1.46 -31.56 2.86
CA THR A 19 -2.86 -31.99 2.88
C THR A 19 -3.72 -31.09 1.99
N LEU A 20 -4.88 -31.58 1.58
CA LEU A 20 -5.86 -30.77 0.84
C LEU A 20 -6.26 -29.49 1.60
N GLN A 21 -6.28 -29.56 2.93
CA GLN A 21 -6.57 -28.40 3.77
C GLN A 21 -5.44 -27.36 3.74
N GLU A 22 -4.19 -27.80 3.78
CA GLU A 22 -3.03 -26.90 3.67
C GLU A 22 -2.95 -26.24 2.28
N LEU A 23 -3.26 -26.99 1.22
CA LEU A 23 -3.36 -26.43 -0.14
C LEU A 23 -4.51 -25.40 -0.25
N ALA A 24 -5.66 -25.69 0.34
CA ALA A 24 -6.78 -24.75 0.35
C ALA A 24 -6.45 -23.46 1.12
N LEU A 25 -5.72 -23.56 2.25
CA LEU A 25 -5.25 -22.40 3.00
C LEU A 25 -4.25 -21.56 2.19
N LEU A 26 -3.34 -22.21 1.46
CA LEU A 26 -2.39 -21.51 0.59
C LEU A 26 -3.10 -20.71 -0.50
N ASN A 27 -4.06 -21.35 -1.19
CA ASN A 27 -4.86 -20.67 -2.21
C ASN A 27 -5.61 -19.44 -1.64
N GLN A 28 -6.20 -19.56 -0.45
CA GLN A 28 -6.88 -18.43 0.20
C GLN A 28 -5.93 -17.26 0.51
N VAL A 29 -4.70 -17.56 0.93
CA VAL A 29 -3.68 -16.53 1.20
C VAL A 29 -3.26 -15.85 -0.10
N GLU A 30 -3.05 -16.60 -1.16
CA GLU A 30 -2.72 -16.06 -2.49
C GLU A 30 -3.84 -15.19 -3.06
N GLU A 31 -5.09 -15.66 -2.99
CA GLU A 31 -6.26 -14.88 -3.39
C GLU A 31 -6.39 -13.57 -2.60
N LEU A 32 -6.16 -13.63 -1.28
CA LEU A 32 -6.16 -12.43 -0.44
C LEU A 32 -5.05 -11.45 -0.82
N GLY A 33 -3.83 -11.96 -1.08
CA GLY A 33 -2.71 -11.16 -1.55
C GLY A 33 -3.02 -10.43 -2.85
N ASN A 34 -3.53 -11.18 -3.84
CA ASN A 34 -3.95 -10.63 -5.13
C ASN A 34 -5.03 -9.55 -4.98
N ALA A 35 -6.04 -9.78 -4.13
CA ALA A 35 -7.08 -8.80 -3.87
C ALA A 35 -6.53 -7.51 -3.23
N ILE A 36 -5.58 -7.63 -2.29
CA ILE A 36 -4.93 -6.47 -1.66
C ILE A 36 -4.17 -5.64 -2.71
N ASP A 37 -3.43 -6.29 -3.60
CA ASP A 37 -2.65 -5.61 -4.64
C ASP A 37 -3.55 -4.87 -5.63
N ILE A 38 -4.64 -5.50 -6.07
CA ILE A 38 -5.66 -4.85 -6.93
C ILE A 38 -6.24 -3.62 -6.23
N ILE A 39 -6.65 -3.73 -4.97
CA ILE A 39 -7.22 -2.61 -4.21
C ILE A 39 -6.19 -1.47 -4.07
N GLN A 40 -4.92 -1.79 -3.84
CA GLN A 40 -3.86 -0.79 -3.74
C GLN A 40 -3.61 -0.09 -5.07
N GLU A 41 -3.60 -0.83 -6.19
CA GLU A 41 -3.45 -0.26 -7.52
C GLU A 41 -4.62 0.66 -7.89
N GLU A 42 -5.86 0.22 -7.69
CA GLU A 42 -7.06 1.03 -7.94
C GLU A 42 -7.10 2.28 -7.05
N GLY A 43 -6.73 2.15 -5.77
CA GLY A 43 -6.59 3.28 -4.86
C GLY A 43 -5.53 4.28 -5.33
N LEU A 44 -4.44 3.80 -5.92
CA LEU A 44 -3.39 4.67 -6.46
C LEU A 44 -3.84 5.39 -7.73
N LYS A 45 -4.58 4.73 -8.62
CA LYS A 45 -5.23 5.37 -9.79
C LYS A 45 -6.12 6.53 -9.34
N TYR A 46 -6.90 6.33 -8.29
CA TYR A 46 -7.74 7.40 -7.72
C TYR A 46 -6.91 8.58 -7.18
N ILE A 47 -5.80 8.32 -6.49
CA ILE A 47 -4.91 9.37 -5.98
C ILE A 47 -4.21 10.13 -7.13
N ALA A 48 -3.79 9.42 -8.18
CA ALA A 48 -3.20 10.03 -9.37
C ALA A 48 -4.22 10.92 -10.09
N GLY A 49 -5.46 10.43 -10.27
CA GLY A 49 -6.57 11.21 -10.82
C GLY A 49 -6.89 12.46 -9.99
N TYR A 50 -6.85 12.36 -8.66
CA TYR A 50 -6.98 13.51 -7.78
C TYR A 50 -5.88 14.56 -8.02
N ALA A 51 -4.62 14.12 -8.11
CA ALA A 51 -3.51 15.03 -8.40
C ALA A 51 -3.70 15.71 -9.77
N ALA A 52 -4.08 14.96 -10.81
CA ALA A 52 -4.39 15.53 -12.13
C ALA A 52 -5.50 16.59 -12.04
N SER A 53 -6.61 16.28 -11.36
CA SER A 53 -7.74 17.20 -11.17
C SER A 53 -7.32 18.52 -10.49
N ARG A 54 -6.45 18.45 -9.46
CA ARG A 54 -5.97 19.63 -8.74
C ARG A 54 -5.19 20.61 -9.61
N PHE A 55 -4.56 20.12 -10.68
CA PHE A 55 -3.76 20.93 -11.59
C PHE A 55 -4.34 20.96 -13.02
N ALA A 56 -5.60 20.55 -13.20
CA ALA A 56 -6.22 20.44 -14.51
C ALA A 56 -6.09 21.73 -15.32
N ASN A 57 -6.36 22.89 -14.70
CA ASN A 57 -6.27 24.19 -15.38
C ASN A 57 -4.86 24.60 -15.82
N LYS A 58 -3.81 23.96 -15.28
CA LYS A 58 -2.41 24.31 -15.56
C LYS A 58 -1.73 23.28 -16.44
N TYR A 59 -2.09 22.00 -16.29
CA TYR A 59 -1.45 20.88 -16.95
C TYR A 59 -2.51 19.91 -17.48
N ASN A 60 -3.13 20.26 -18.61
CA ASN A 60 -4.21 19.48 -19.23
C ASN A 60 -3.79 18.03 -19.59
N HIS A 61 -2.49 17.79 -19.79
CA HIS A 61 -1.95 16.47 -20.15
C HIS A 61 -1.88 15.48 -18.97
N LEU A 62 -2.18 15.91 -17.74
CA LEU A 62 -2.09 15.05 -16.54
C LEU A 62 -3.22 14.03 -16.43
N GLY A 63 -4.31 14.22 -17.15
CA GLY A 63 -5.44 13.30 -17.12
C GLY A 63 -6.65 13.80 -17.88
N THR A 64 -7.62 12.90 -18.04
CA THR A 64 -8.83 13.10 -18.84
C THR A 64 -10.06 12.85 -17.96
N PRO A 65 -11.12 13.67 -18.03
CA PRO A 65 -12.38 13.36 -17.39
C PRO A 65 -12.90 11.97 -17.81
N THR A 66 -13.40 11.19 -16.86
CA THR A 66 -13.86 9.81 -17.12
C THR A 66 -14.96 9.72 -18.18
N GLU A 67 -15.80 10.75 -18.34
CA GLU A 67 -16.80 10.81 -19.43
C GLU A 67 -16.19 10.96 -20.84
N MET A 68 -14.96 11.45 -20.91
CA MET A 68 -14.22 11.67 -22.16
C MET A 68 -13.24 10.53 -22.47
N VAL A 69 -13.14 9.52 -21.61
CA VAL A 69 -12.26 8.37 -21.82
C VAL A 69 -12.90 7.46 -22.87
N VAL A 70 -12.24 7.33 -24.01
CA VAL A 70 -12.63 6.41 -25.08
C VAL A 70 -12.20 4.99 -24.71
N ASN A 71 -13.11 4.02 -24.78
CA ASN A 71 -12.87 2.62 -24.42
C ASN A 71 -12.24 2.48 -23.02
N PRO A 72 -12.94 2.92 -21.96
CA PRO A 72 -12.40 2.88 -20.61
C PRO A 72 -12.02 1.46 -20.23
N GLN A 73 -10.84 1.33 -19.63
CA GLN A 73 -10.46 0.08 -18.96
C GLN A 73 -11.46 -0.22 -17.84
N ASN A 74 -11.54 -1.48 -17.43
CA ASN A 74 -12.37 -1.92 -16.31
C ASN A 74 -11.77 -1.51 -14.95
N ASP A 75 -11.41 -0.24 -14.82
CA ASP A 75 -10.87 0.38 -13.62
C ASP A 75 -12.02 0.80 -12.70
N TRP A 76 -11.81 0.67 -11.40
CA TRP A 76 -12.77 1.03 -10.37
C TRP A 76 -13.19 2.50 -10.46
N ILE A 77 -12.27 3.39 -10.85
CA ILE A 77 -12.58 4.81 -11.01
C ILE A 77 -13.63 5.07 -12.08
N ASN A 78 -13.60 4.33 -13.19
CA ASN A 78 -14.59 4.47 -14.27
C ASN A 78 -15.97 3.96 -13.81
N TYR A 79 -16.00 2.96 -12.94
CA TYR A 79 -17.23 2.43 -12.37
C TYR A 79 -17.89 3.39 -11.36
N ILE A 80 -17.11 4.00 -10.45
CA ILE A 80 -17.68 4.89 -9.42
C ILE A 80 -17.94 6.31 -9.92
N SER A 81 -17.29 6.72 -11.02
CA SER A 81 -17.40 8.08 -11.53
C SER A 81 -18.75 8.31 -12.18
N LYS A 82 -19.29 9.52 -11.99
CA LYS A 82 -20.45 10.05 -12.74
C LYS A 82 -19.99 10.96 -13.88
N GLY A 83 -18.86 10.64 -14.50
CA GLY A 83 -18.27 11.39 -15.62
C GLY A 83 -17.19 12.41 -15.24
N ARG A 84 -17.27 13.00 -14.05
CA ARG A 84 -16.43 14.16 -13.65
C ARG A 84 -15.14 13.84 -12.90
N LEU A 85 -14.92 12.59 -12.47
CA LEU A 85 -13.60 12.22 -11.95
C LEU A 85 -12.57 12.26 -13.08
N ILE A 86 -11.31 12.47 -12.74
CA ILE A 86 -10.21 12.49 -13.72
C ILE A 86 -9.53 11.12 -13.68
N SER A 87 -9.43 10.47 -14.84
CA SER A 87 -8.51 9.37 -15.06
C SER A 87 -7.13 9.96 -15.37
N SER A 88 -6.10 9.57 -14.61
CA SER A 88 -4.75 10.10 -14.82
C SER A 88 -4.15 9.64 -16.14
N SER A 89 -3.23 10.42 -16.71
CA SER A 89 -2.38 9.96 -17.80
C SER A 89 -1.50 8.78 -17.35
N SER A 90 -1.08 7.96 -18.33
CA SER A 90 -0.17 6.84 -18.08
C SER A 90 1.14 7.28 -17.42
N GLU A 91 1.70 8.41 -17.88
CA GLU A 91 2.92 8.98 -17.31
C GLU A 91 2.74 9.36 -15.84
N LEU A 92 1.65 10.07 -15.50
CA LEU A 92 1.39 10.46 -14.11
C LEU A 92 1.16 9.24 -13.21
N LEU A 93 0.46 8.21 -13.72
CA LEU A 93 0.25 6.97 -12.99
C LEU A 93 1.57 6.24 -12.72
N GLU A 94 2.49 6.20 -13.69
CA GLU A 94 3.81 5.60 -13.50
C GLU A 94 4.65 6.36 -12.47
N VAL A 95 4.64 7.70 -12.53
CA VAL A 95 5.26 8.54 -11.50
C VAL A 95 4.63 8.27 -10.13
N ALA A 96 3.32 8.09 -10.04
CA ALA A 96 2.63 7.75 -8.79
C ALA A 96 3.03 6.37 -8.25
N LYS A 97 3.23 5.36 -9.11
CA LYS A 97 3.74 4.02 -8.75
C LYS A 97 5.13 4.09 -8.16
N ILE A 98 6.05 4.79 -8.85
CA ILE A 98 7.42 5.02 -8.38
C ILE A 98 7.41 5.80 -7.04
N MET A 99 6.59 6.84 -6.95
CA MET A 99 6.44 7.64 -5.72
C MET A 99 5.94 6.80 -4.55
N ASN A 100 4.93 5.94 -4.75
CA ASN A 100 4.42 5.09 -3.67
C ASN A 100 5.45 4.06 -3.22
N LYS A 101 6.26 3.51 -4.14
CA LYS A 101 7.37 2.62 -3.82
C LYS A 101 8.43 3.33 -2.97
N GLU A 102 8.87 4.52 -3.37
CA GLU A 102 9.85 5.30 -2.59
C GLU A 102 9.29 5.77 -1.25
N PHE A 103 8.01 6.15 -1.20
CA PHE A 103 7.31 6.46 0.03
C PHE A 103 7.35 5.27 0.99
N GLN A 104 7.02 4.06 0.51
CA GLN A 104 7.02 2.85 1.32
C GLN A 104 8.44 2.44 1.75
N ASN A 105 9.43 2.55 0.88
CA ASN A 105 10.84 2.27 1.20
C ASN A 105 11.35 3.20 2.33
N TYR A 106 10.96 4.47 2.27
CA TYR A 106 11.41 5.46 3.24
C TYR A 106 10.67 5.34 4.58
N HIS A 107 9.35 5.14 4.55
CA HIS A 107 8.50 5.18 5.74
C HIS A 107 8.23 3.81 6.39
N GLY A 108 8.26 2.73 5.62
CA GLY A 108 7.83 1.41 6.05
C GLY A 108 6.40 1.42 6.59
N ASN A 109 6.21 0.87 7.79
CA ASN A 109 4.89 0.79 8.42
C ASN A 109 4.47 2.08 9.15
N PHE A 110 5.41 2.97 9.45
CA PHE A 110 5.18 4.19 10.24
C PHE A 110 5.37 5.46 9.40
N ILE A 111 5.31 6.63 10.04
CA ILE A 111 5.78 7.88 9.42
C ILE A 111 7.10 8.26 10.09
N GLN A 112 8.16 8.31 9.28
CA GLN A 112 9.46 8.83 9.68
C GLN A 112 9.34 10.32 10.02
N LYS A 113 10.00 10.75 11.10
CA LYS A 113 9.85 12.09 11.68
C LYS A 113 11.02 13.02 11.37
N SER A 114 11.86 12.70 10.39
CA SER A 114 12.99 13.59 10.07
C SER A 114 12.50 14.90 9.45
N PRO A 115 13.23 16.02 9.63
CA PRO A 115 12.90 17.27 8.98
C PRO A 115 12.83 17.12 7.45
N GLY A 116 11.88 17.80 6.81
CA GLY A 116 11.84 17.89 5.36
C GLY A 116 11.46 16.60 4.62
N ILE A 117 10.66 15.70 5.20
CA ILE A 117 10.25 14.41 4.59
C ILE A 117 9.78 14.54 3.13
N PHE A 118 9.04 15.60 2.80
CA PHE A 118 8.53 15.80 1.44
C PHE A 118 9.66 16.06 0.45
N LYS A 119 10.68 16.82 0.85
CA LYS A 119 11.86 17.07 0.02
C LYS A 119 12.62 15.77 -0.22
N ILE A 120 12.90 15.02 0.85
CA ILE A 120 13.64 13.75 0.79
C ILE A 120 12.97 12.77 -0.18
N ILE A 121 11.65 12.55 -0.05
CA ILE A 121 10.92 11.64 -0.94
C ILE A 121 10.88 12.18 -2.37
N THR A 122 10.68 13.49 -2.54
CA THR A 122 10.69 14.12 -3.88
C THR A 122 12.01 13.88 -4.59
N ASP A 123 13.13 14.06 -3.89
CA ASP A 123 14.45 13.92 -4.47
C ASP A 123 14.73 12.45 -4.85
N LYS A 124 14.39 11.49 -3.97
CA LYS A 124 14.43 10.04 -4.27
C LYS A 124 13.60 9.63 -5.48
N VAL A 125 12.41 10.22 -5.65
CA VAL A 125 11.55 9.92 -6.81
C VAL A 125 12.17 10.50 -8.07
N LYS A 126 12.69 11.73 -8.02
CA LYS A 126 13.35 12.40 -9.16
C LYS A 126 14.56 11.63 -9.69
N GLU A 127 15.32 10.97 -8.82
CA GLU A 127 16.42 10.07 -9.24
C GLU A 127 15.94 8.93 -10.13
N LYS A 128 14.66 8.54 -10.04
CA LYS A 128 14.08 7.42 -10.80
C LYS A 128 13.27 7.85 -12.03
N ILE A 129 12.95 9.15 -12.17
CA ILE A 129 12.12 9.68 -13.26
C ILE A 129 12.94 10.66 -14.11
N ILE A 130 13.90 10.13 -14.88
CA ILE A 130 14.91 10.94 -15.57
C ILE A 130 14.33 11.71 -16.78
N ASN A 131 13.24 11.24 -17.39
CA ASN A 131 12.62 11.83 -18.58
C ASN A 131 11.12 12.06 -18.41
N THR A 132 10.72 12.79 -17.36
CA THR A 132 9.31 13.07 -17.10
C THR A 132 8.93 14.51 -17.44
N THR A 133 7.71 14.68 -17.93
CA THR A 133 7.02 15.97 -18.07
C THR A 133 6.33 16.39 -16.77
N ILE A 134 6.22 15.49 -15.78
CA ILE A 134 5.47 15.72 -14.54
C ILE A 134 6.14 16.81 -13.69
N PRO A 135 5.46 17.94 -13.45
CA PRO A 135 6.01 19.04 -12.67
C PRO A 135 6.24 18.69 -11.20
N ARG A 136 7.26 19.29 -10.59
CA ARG A 136 7.61 19.04 -9.18
C ARG A 136 6.45 19.28 -8.21
N GLU A 137 5.59 20.26 -8.47
CA GLU A 137 4.45 20.56 -7.60
C GLU A 137 3.36 19.48 -7.64
N VAL A 138 3.20 18.80 -8.78
CA VAL A 138 2.30 17.64 -8.93
C VAL A 138 2.86 16.46 -8.16
N LEU A 139 4.17 16.19 -8.28
CA LEU A 139 4.85 15.17 -7.47
C LEU A 139 4.72 15.45 -5.97
N LEU A 140 4.92 16.69 -5.54
CA LEU A 140 4.71 17.07 -4.14
C LEU A 140 3.25 16.90 -3.71
N CYS A 141 2.28 17.12 -4.59
CA CYS A 141 0.86 16.89 -4.30
C CYS A 141 0.58 15.40 -4.02
N LEU A 142 1.14 14.50 -4.84
CA LEU A 142 1.06 13.05 -4.62
C LEU A 142 1.64 12.65 -3.25
N ILE A 143 2.86 13.11 -2.95
CA ILE A 143 3.56 12.81 -1.70
C ILE A 143 2.77 13.32 -0.48
N ARG A 144 2.27 14.56 -0.53
CA ARG A 144 1.46 15.14 0.57
C ARG A 144 0.17 14.35 0.77
N THR A 145 -0.53 14.03 -0.32
CA THR A 145 -1.78 13.28 -0.28
C THR A 145 -1.56 11.91 0.36
N ARG A 146 -0.53 11.18 -0.08
CA ARG A 146 -0.16 9.87 0.48
C ARG A 146 0.18 9.96 1.97
N THR A 147 0.93 10.98 2.36
CA THR A 147 1.30 11.25 3.75
C THR A 147 0.07 11.49 4.62
N TYR A 148 -0.83 12.38 4.21
CA TYR A 148 -2.05 12.69 4.96
C TYR A 148 -2.97 11.48 5.09
N ILE A 149 -3.10 10.67 4.03
CA ILE A 149 -3.83 9.40 4.09
C ILE A 149 -3.20 8.47 5.14
N ARG A 150 -1.87 8.30 5.13
CA ARG A 150 -1.17 7.43 6.11
C ARG A 150 -1.35 7.95 7.54
N VAL A 151 -1.17 9.24 7.78
CA VAL A 151 -1.37 9.85 9.11
C VAL A 151 -2.81 9.66 9.58
N ARG A 152 -3.80 9.84 8.69
CA ARG A 152 -5.21 9.62 9.02
C ARG A 152 -5.49 8.17 9.42
N ILE A 153 -4.90 7.21 8.73
CA ILE A 153 -5.03 5.77 9.05
C ILE A 153 -4.42 5.48 10.42
N ILE A 154 -3.19 5.95 10.67
CA ILE A 154 -2.50 5.79 11.96
C ILE A 154 -3.34 6.39 13.09
N ASN A 155 -3.87 7.60 12.91
CA ASN A 155 -4.70 8.25 13.93
C ASN A 155 -6.01 7.48 14.20
N LYS A 156 -6.62 6.88 13.18
CA LYS A 156 -7.80 6.00 13.36
C LYS A 156 -7.44 4.75 14.18
N GLN A 157 -6.29 4.13 13.90
CA GLN A 157 -5.80 2.96 14.64
C GLN A 157 -5.54 3.30 16.12
N ILE A 158 -4.82 4.39 16.37
CA ILE A 158 -4.54 4.89 17.74
C ILE A 158 -5.86 5.16 18.49
N SER A 159 -6.82 5.81 17.83
CA SER A 159 -8.13 6.07 18.43
C SER A 159 -8.85 4.78 18.82
N ALA A 160 -8.93 3.81 17.90
CA ALA A 160 -9.56 2.51 18.16
C ALA A 160 -8.87 1.75 19.31
N GLU A 161 -7.54 1.75 19.36
CA GLU A 161 -6.78 1.14 20.46
C GLU A 161 -7.05 1.83 21.80
N ASN A 162 -7.08 3.16 21.83
CA ASN A 162 -7.38 3.92 23.05
C ASN A 162 -8.79 3.63 23.56
N HIS A 163 -9.78 3.50 22.66
CA HIS A 163 -11.13 3.08 23.02
C HIS A 163 -11.15 1.67 23.63
N LYS A 164 -10.45 0.70 23.03
CA LYS A 164 -10.31 -0.66 23.57
C LYS A 164 -9.65 -0.65 24.95
N ARG A 165 -8.54 0.08 25.13
CA ARG A 165 -7.84 0.21 26.42
C ARG A 165 -8.75 0.81 27.49
N LYS A 166 -9.51 1.86 27.17
CA LYS A 166 -10.47 2.48 28.09
C LYS A 166 -11.59 1.52 28.48
N HIS A 167 -12.13 0.76 27.53
CA HIS A 167 -13.14 -0.26 27.79
C HIS A 167 -12.60 -1.36 28.70
N ASN A 168 -11.43 -1.92 28.39
CA ASN A 168 -10.80 -2.98 29.19
C ASN A 168 -10.48 -2.50 30.62
N LYS A 169 -10.01 -1.27 30.79
CA LYS A 169 -9.78 -0.67 32.11
C LYS A 169 -11.07 -0.52 32.92
N LYS A 170 -12.18 -0.15 32.29
CA LYS A 170 -13.50 -0.12 32.96
C LYS A 170 -13.95 -1.53 33.35
N MET A 171 -13.80 -2.50 32.46
CA MET A 171 -14.16 -3.89 32.73
C MET A 171 -13.30 -4.51 33.84
N SER A 172 -12.00 -4.20 33.91
CA SER A 172 -11.13 -4.72 34.99
C SER A 172 -11.50 -4.15 36.35
N ILE A 173 -11.91 -2.87 36.42
CA ILE A 173 -12.44 -2.25 37.64
C ILE A 173 -13.76 -2.92 38.06
N PHE A 174 -14.68 -3.12 37.10
CA PHE A 174 -16.00 -3.72 37.38
C PHE A 174 -15.91 -5.19 37.80
N THR A 175 -15.03 -5.97 37.17
CA THR A 175 -14.91 -7.42 37.42
C THR A 175 -14.09 -7.77 38.67
N ASN A 176 -13.56 -6.76 39.39
CA ASN A 176 -12.80 -6.93 40.63
C ASN A 176 -11.72 -8.03 40.56
N ARG A 177 -11.13 -8.25 39.37
CA ARG A 177 -9.95 -9.12 39.22
C ARG A 177 -8.77 -8.38 39.82
N ARG A 178 -8.58 -8.50 41.15
CA ARG A 178 -7.27 -8.32 41.75
C ARG A 178 -6.35 -9.29 41.03
N ALA A 179 -5.37 -8.77 40.30
CA ALA A 179 -4.28 -9.60 39.81
C ALA A 179 -3.67 -10.26 41.04
N THR A 180 -3.95 -11.54 41.26
CA THR A 180 -3.25 -12.35 42.25
C THR A 180 -1.85 -12.56 41.69
N THR A 181 -0.94 -11.67 42.05
CA THR A 181 0.49 -11.94 42.04
C THR A 181 0.72 -13.13 42.96
N LYS A 182 1.18 -14.25 42.38
CA LYS A 182 1.95 -15.27 43.08
C LYS A 182 3.42 -15.02 42.79
#